data_AF-A0A0A9DS06-F1
#
_entry.id   AF-A0A0A9DS06-F1
#
_cell.length_a   1.000
_cell.length_b   1.000
_cell.length_c   1.000
_cell.angle_alpha   90.00
_cell.angle_beta   90.00
_cell.angle_gamma   90.00
#
_symmetry.space_group_name_H-M   'P 1'
#
loop_
_entity.id
_entity.type
_entity.pdbx_description
1 polymer ?
#
loop_
_entity_poly.entity_id
_entity_poly.type
_entity_poly.pdbx_seq_one_letter_code
_entity_poly.pdbx_strand_id
1 'polypeptide(L)'
;MSAPPCDVPLTAANNIQPFFVLRKAAAASSVPASRARRRIDASQPSSPNPKSAKRLRDVGAEDEDDSELYEQLRLEAFHRTWSKIQSTIDEVLRGINLKLFDQVLQWVQESFSAVRAVAKPRHAEIQQPYPLLTDVISRRIPTAFVLTKNAEFVDDITTFRDLAEHLESNGCHLAKLSAAELSAKHGVCGCFRSLLRQLLSDVPDVGHTQIY
;
A
#
# COMPACT_ATOMS: atom_id res chain seq x y z
N MET A 1 53.23 39.81 -18.63
CA MET A 1 52.37 39.04 -19.56
C MET A 1 51.05 38.80 -18.86
N SER A 2 49.94 39.22 -19.48
CA SER A 2 48.59 39.23 -18.93
C SER A 2 47.97 37.83 -18.93
N ALA A 3 47.28 37.45 -17.85
CA ALA A 3 46.37 36.30 -17.86
C ALA A 3 45.09 36.67 -18.62
N PRO A 4 44.49 35.76 -19.42
CA PRO A 4 43.17 35.98 -19.99
C PRO A 4 42.08 35.58 -18.98
N PRO A 5 40.92 36.26 -18.97
CA PRO A 5 39.75 35.82 -18.22
C PRO A 5 39.03 34.74 -19.04
N CYS A 6 38.55 33.69 -18.38
CA CYS A 6 37.59 32.77 -18.98
C CYS A 6 36.46 32.53 -17.99
N ASP A 7 35.54 33.49 -17.98
CA ASP A 7 34.16 33.26 -17.57
C ASP A 7 33.52 32.26 -18.52
N VAL A 8 33.26 31.05 -18.03
CA VAL A 8 32.35 30.10 -18.68
C VAL A 8 31.16 29.93 -17.74
N PRO A 9 29.95 30.39 -18.09
CA PRO A 9 28.77 30.14 -17.29
C PRO A 9 28.42 28.65 -17.32
N LEU A 10 28.42 28.02 -16.15
CA LEU A 10 27.93 26.65 -15.87
C LEU A 10 26.40 26.56 -16.00
N THR A 11 25.84 26.92 -17.15
CA THR A 11 24.37 27.06 -17.29
C THR A 11 23.82 26.49 -18.60
N ALA A 12 24.37 25.37 -19.08
CA ALA A 12 23.89 24.70 -20.29
C ALA A 12 23.36 23.27 -20.06
N ALA A 13 23.01 22.89 -18.82
CA ALA A 13 22.52 21.55 -18.54
C ALA A 13 21.40 21.57 -17.50
N ASN A 14 20.21 22.04 -17.89
CA ASN A 14 18.91 21.70 -17.27
C ASN A 14 17.72 22.36 -18.01
N ASN A 15 17.68 22.26 -19.34
CA ASN A 15 16.54 22.75 -20.14
C ASN A 15 15.53 21.63 -20.42
N ILE A 16 15.03 20.95 -19.37
CA ILE A 16 13.86 20.08 -19.53
C ILE A 16 12.62 20.94 -19.27
N GLN A 17 12.00 21.41 -20.34
CA GLN A 17 10.68 22.05 -20.25
C GLN A 17 9.60 20.96 -20.18
N PRO A 18 8.61 21.07 -19.27
CA PRO A 18 7.47 20.18 -19.27
C PRO A 18 6.65 20.42 -20.54
N PHE A 19 6.43 19.35 -21.31
CA PHE A 19 5.50 19.38 -22.45
C PHE A 19 4.30 18.51 -22.13
N PHE A 20 3.12 19.03 -22.43
CA PHE A 20 1.87 18.31 -22.27
C PHE A 20 1.47 17.72 -23.63
N VAL A 21 1.31 16.40 -23.68
CA VAL A 21 0.77 15.72 -24.86
C VAL A 21 -0.74 15.60 -24.69
N LEU A 22 -1.48 16.51 -25.33
CA LEU A 22 -2.93 16.38 -25.44
C LEU A 22 -3.26 15.34 -26.52
N ARG A 23 -3.70 14.14 -26.12
CA ARG A 23 -4.30 13.18 -27.06
C ARG A 23 -5.71 13.64 -27.42
N LYS A 24 -5.94 13.85 -28.71
CA LYS A 24 -7.27 14.11 -29.28
C LYS A 24 -8.13 12.86 -29.11
N ALA A 25 -9.07 12.89 -28.18
CA ALA A 25 -10.12 11.87 -28.10
C ALA A 25 -10.99 11.95 -29.36
N ALA A 26 -11.17 10.81 -30.04
CA ALA A 26 -12.15 10.69 -31.10
C ALA A 26 -13.55 10.94 -30.50
N ALA A 27 -14.35 11.75 -31.20
CA ALA A 27 -15.69 12.11 -30.77
C ALA A 27 -16.56 10.85 -30.60
N ALA A 28 -16.82 10.47 -29.36
CA ALA A 28 -17.83 9.49 -29.03
C ALA A 28 -19.20 10.19 -29.05
N SER A 29 -20.08 9.69 -29.92
CA SER A 29 -21.46 10.12 -30.13
C SER A 29 -22.23 10.29 -28.83
N SER A 30 -22.85 11.46 -28.67
CA SER A 30 -23.85 11.75 -27.65
C SER A 30 -25.06 10.83 -27.78
N VAL A 31 -25.38 10.10 -26.71
CA VAL A 31 -26.70 9.47 -26.52
C VAL A 31 -27.31 10.05 -25.24
N PRO A 32 -28.55 10.56 -25.27
CA PRO A 32 -29.07 11.38 -24.17
C PRO A 32 -29.43 10.53 -22.94
N ALA A 33 -29.04 11.04 -21.78
CA ALA A 33 -29.43 10.55 -20.47
C ALA A 33 -30.93 10.74 -20.23
N SER A 34 -31.70 9.66 -20.29
CA SER A 34 -33.09 9.65 -19.82
C SER A 34 -33.12 9.51 -18.29
N ARG A 35 -33.42 10.61 -17.59
CA ARG A 35 -33.84 10.63 -16.18
C ARG A 35 -35.10 9.75 -16.01
N ALA A 36 -34.97 8.61 -15.33
CA ALA A 36 -36.10 7.87 -14.78
C ALA A 36 -36.10 8.03 -13.26
N ARG A 37 -36.80 9.08 -12.79
CA ARG A 37 -37.08 9.33 -11.37
C ARG A 37 -38.15 8.34 -10.91
N ARG A 38 -37.77 7.19 -10.34
CA ARG A 38 -38.73 6.31 -9.66
C ARG A 38 -38.95 6.82 -8.24
N ARG A 39 -40.14 7.38 -7.97
CA ARG A 39 -40.69 7.50 -6.63
C ARG A 39 -40.88 6.09 -6.07
N ILE A 40 -40.33 5.84 -4.89
CA ILE A 40 -40.66 4.66 -4.10
C ILE A 40 -41.72 5.14 -3.11
N ASP A 41 -42.98 4.78 -3.36
CA ASP A 41 -44.05 4.87 -2.35
C ASP A 41 -43.81 3.73 -1.35
N ALA A 42 -43.45 4.08 -0.13
CA ALA A 42 -43.38 3.15 0.99
C ALA A 42 -44.78 2.98 1.58
N SER A 43 -45.63 2.20 0.92
CA SER A 43 -46.83 1.65 1.53
C SER A 43 -46.43 0.50 2.46
N GLN A 44 -46.69 0.71 3.75
CA GLN A 44 -46.50 -0.29 4.81
C GLN A 44 -47.30 -1.58 4.51
N PRO A 45 -46.75 -2.78 4.76
CA PRO A 45 -47.56 -3.98 4.82
C PRO A 45 -48.34 -3.99 6.13
N SER A 46 -49.66 -3.91 6.02
CA SER A 46 -50.61 -4.17 7.09
C SER A 46 -50.51 -5.64 7.53
N SER A 47 -50.13 -5.88 8.78
CA SER A 47 -50.26 -7.20 9.42
C SER A 47 -51.60 -7.29 10.17
N PRO A 48 -52.23 -8.49 10.23
CA PRO A 48 -53.51 -8.67 10.88
C PRO A 48 -53.30 -8.82 12.39
N ASN A 49 -54.01 -7.99 13.14
CA ASN A 49 -54.08 -8.03 14.60
C ASN A 49 -55.00 -9.19 15.05
N PRO A 50 -54.59 -10.14 15.90
CA PRO A 50 -55.52 -11.04 16.56
C PRO A 50 -55.90 -10.48 17.94
N LYS A 51 -57.19 -10.24 18.11
CA LYS A 51 -57.81 -9.82 19.37
C LYS A 51 -57.61 -10.88 20.47
N SER A 52 -57.05 -10.43 21.59
CA SER A 52 -57.37 -10.79 22.98
C SER A 52 -57.94 -12.19 23.27
N ALA A 53 -57.10 -13.04 23.87
CA ALA A 53 -57.56 -14.08 24.80
C ALA A 53 -56.70 -14.04 26.07
N LYS A 54 -57.31 -13.54 27.13
CA LYS A 54 -56.77 -13.43 28.49
C LYS A 54 -56.59 -14.85 29.06
N ARG A 55 -55.35 -15.33 29.21
CA ARG A 55 -54.99 -16.29 30.26
C ARG A 55 -53.69 -15.88 30.94
N LEU A 56 -53.90 -15.58 32.21
CA LEU A 56 -52.98 -15.28 33.29
C LEU A 56 -52.03 -16.47 33.52
N ARG A 57 -50.71 -16.25 33.50
CA ARG A 57 -49.73 -16.56 34.58
C ARG A 57 -48.31 -16.69 34.01
N ASP A 58 -47.45 -15.84 34.57
CA ASP A 58 -46.08 -16.15 34.97
C ASP A 58 -45.06 -16.48 33.87
N VAL A 59 -44.68 -15.47 33.08
CA VAL A 59 -43.42 -15.44 32.34
C VAL A 59 -42.91 -14.01 32.45
N GLY A 60 -41.99 -13.76 33.37
CA GLY A 60 -41.51 -12.41 33.68
C GLY A 60 -40.04 -12.33 34.09
N ALA A 61 -39.28 -13.40 33.88
CA ALA A 61 -37.85 -13.42 34.20
C ALA A 61 -36.98 -14.24 33.23
N GLU A 62 -37.57 -15.03 32.31
CA GLU A 62 -36.81 -15.89 31.38
C GLU A 62 -36.69 -15.27 29.97
N ASP A 63 -37.65 -14.44 29.55
CA ASP A 63 -37.68 -13.86 28.19
C ASP A 63 -36.61 -12.77 27.95
N GLU A 64 -36.13 -12.09 29.00
CA GLU A 64 -35.16 -11.00 28.88
C GLU A 64 -33.72 -11.53 28.77
N ASP A 65 -33.40 -12.58 29.54
CA ASP A 65 -32.11 -13.29 29.50
C ASP A 65 -31.91 -14.06 28.17
N ASP A 66 -32.98 -14.73 27.68
CA ASP A 66 -32.98 -15.38 26.36
C ASP A 66 -32.88 -14.36 25.22
N SER A 67 -33.41 -13.14 25.39
CA SER A 67 -33.29 -12.07 24.38
C SER A 67 -31.87 -11.52 24.28
N GLU A 68 -31.17 -11.30 25.40
CA GLU A 68 -29.77 -10.85 25.39
C GLU A 68 -28.84 -11.93 24.82
N LEU A 69 -29.05 -13.19 25.22
CA LEU A 69 -28.30 -14.34 24.68
C LEU A 69 -28.55 -14.52 23.18
N TYR A 70 -29.79 -14.34 22.72
CA TYR A 70 -30.13 -14.39 21.30
C TYR A 70 -29.46 -13.26 20.50
N GLU A 71 -29.45 -12.02 21.00
CA GLU A 71 -28.74 -10.92 20.35
C GLU A 71 -27.22 -11.14 20.33
N GLN A 72 -26.65 -11.72 21.38
CA GLN A 72 -25.23 -12.10 21.41
C GLN A 72 -24.91 -13.17 20.35
N LEU A 73 -25.74 -14.20 20.24
CA LEU A 73 -25.60 -15.24 19.21
C LEU A 73 -25.75 -14.67 17.79
N ARG A 74 -26.67 -13.72 17.58
CA ARG A 74 -26.83 -13.02 16.30
C ARG A 74 -25.59 -12.20 15.93
N LEU A 75 -25.04 -11.47 16.89
CA LEU A 75 -23.84 -10.68 16.68
C LEU A 75 -22.62 -11.58 16.41
N GLU A 76 -22.49 -12.68 17.13
CA GLU A 76 -21.44 -13.66 16.88
C GLU A 76 -21.59 -14.31 15.50
N ALA A 77 -22.79 -14.73 15.12
CA ALA A 77 -23.07 -15.28 13.80
C ALA A 77 -22.75 -14.25 12.70
N PHE A 78 -23.09 -12.98 12.94
CA PHE A 78 -22.74 -11.89 12.04
C PHE A 78 -21.23 -11.74 11.90
N HIS A 79 -20.47 -11.64 13.00
CA HIS A 79 -19.01 -11.52 12.95
C HIS A 79 -18.35 -12.71 12.26
N ARG A 80 -18.74 -13.94 12.61
CA ARG A 80 -18.21 -15.16 11.96
C ARG A 80 -18.47 -15.14 10.46
N THR A 81 -19.69 -14.80 10.05
CA THR A 81 -20.07 -14.76 8.63
C THR A 81 -19.34 -13.64 7.90
N TRP A 82 -19.31 -12.45 8.48
CA TRP A 82 -18.63 -11.29 7.91
C TRP A 82 -17.13 -11.52 7.77
N SER A 83 -16.46 -12.00 8.81
CA SER A 83 -15.03 -12.33 8.76
C SER A 83 -14.72 -13.38 7.70
N LYS A 84 -15.57 -14.39 7.53
CA LYS A 84 -15.41 -15.40 6.48
C LYS A 84 -15.57 -14.81 5.08
N ILE A 85 -16.55 -13.93 4.88
CA ILE A 85 -16.74 -13.22 3.61
C ILE A 85 -15.50 -12.37 3.32
N GLN A 86 -15.07 -11.56 4.30
CA GLN A 86 -13.92 -10.69 4.16
C GLN A 86 -12.63 -11.47 3.85
N SER A 87 -12.34 -12.54 4.61
CA SER A 87 -11.14 -13.36 4.36
C SER A 87 -11.17 -14.03 2.99
N THR A 88 -12.34 -14.44 2.51
CA THR A 88 -12.47 -15.05 1.18
C THR A 88 -12.20 -14.01 0.09
N ILE A 89 -12.69 -12.78 0.26
CA ILE A 89 -12.41 -11.67 -0.67
C ILE A 89 -10.90 -11.37 -0.69
N ASP A 90 -10.29 -11.21 0.49
CA ASP A 90 -8.86 -10.92 0.62
C ASP A 90 -8.00 -12.04 -0.02
N GLU A 91 -8.36 -13.31 0.20
CA GLU A 91 -7.66 -14.45 -0.39
C GLU A 91 -7.75 -14.44 -1.93
N VAL A 92 -8.93 -14.17 -2.49
CA VAL A 92 -9.13 -14.11 -3.94
C VAL A 92 -8.35 -12.95 -4.54
N LEU A 93 -8.40 -11.76 -3.94
CA LEU A 93 -7.67 -10.59 -4.41
C LEU A 93 -6.16 -10.81 -4.38
N ARG A 94 -5.65 -11.40 -3.29
CA ARG A 94 -4.23 -11.79 -3.18
C ARG A 94 -3.86 -12.82 -4.25
N GLY A 95 -4.71 -13.81 -4.48
CA GLY A 95 -4.50 -14.85 -5.50
C GLY A 95 -4.40 -14.30 -6.91
N ILE A 96 -5.23 -13.30 -7.27
CA ILE A 96 -5.19 -12.64 -8.58
C ILE A 96 -3.85 -11.91 -8.79
N ASN A 97 -3.32 -11.28 -7.74
CA ASN A 97 -2.10 -10.48 -7.82
C ASN A 97 -0.81 -11.29 -7.63
N LEU A 98 -0.89 -12.53 -7.16
CA LEU A 98 0.27 -13.35 -6.79
C LEU A 98 1.30 -13.47 -7.93
N LYS A 99 0.84 -13.68 -9.17
CA LYS A 99 1.73 -13.77 -10.33
C LYS A 99 2.50 -12.46 -10.58
N LEU A 100 1.87 -11.31 -10.35
CA LEU A 100 2.54 -10.01 -10.44
C LEU A 100 3.56 -9.88 -9.31
N PHE A 101 3.22 -10.33 -8.10
CA PHE A 101 4.12 -10.28 -6.95
C PHE A 101 5.38 -11.13 -7.18
N ASP A 102 5.24 -12.32 -7.76
CA ASP A 102 6.38 -13.17 -8.14
C ASP A 102 7.26 -12.50 -9.20
N GLN A 103 6.67 -11.82 -10.19
CA GLN A 103 7.43 -11.07 -11.20
C GLN A 103 8.20 -9.90 -10.58
N VAL A 104 7.59 -9.18 -9.64
CA VAL A 104 8.27 -8.10 -8.91
C VAL A 104 9.39 -8.67 -8.06
N LEU A 105 9.17 -9.77 -7.33
CA LEU A 105 10.20 -10.43 -6.53
C LEU A 105 11.39 -10.87 -7.40
N GLN A 106 11.11 -11.52 -8.53
CA GLN A 106 12.14 -11.94 -9.47
C GLN A 106 12.95 -10.72 -9.97
N TRP A 107 12.27 -9.65 -10.38
CA TRP A 107 12.93 -8.42 -10.82
C TRP A 107 13.81 -7.79 -9.74
N VAL A 108 13.35 -7.79 -8.48
CA VAL A 108 14.12 -7.31 -7.32
C VAL A 108 15.40 -8.14 -7.17
N GLN A 109 15.29 -9.47 -7.17
CA GLN A 109 16.44 -10.37 -7.00
C GLN A 109 17.47 -10.24 -8.13
N GLU A 110 17.00 -10.13 -9.37
CA GLU A 110 17.85 -9.92 -10.55
C GLU A 110 18.57 -8.56 -10.46
N SER A 111 17.85 -7.50 -10.07
CA SER A 111 18.40 -6.16 -9.88
C SER A 111 19.49 -6.13 -8.81
N PHE A 112 19.24 -6.74 -7.65
CA PHE A 112 20.25 -6.85 -6.59
C PHE A 112 21.46 -7.67 -7.01
N SER A 113 21.25 -8.76 -7.74
CA SER A 113 22.34 -9.60 -8.25
C SER A 113 23.23 -8.84 -9.23
N ALA A 114 22.63 -8.04 -10.12
CA ALA A 114 23.35 -7.18 -11.05
C ALA A 114 24.18 -6.09 -10.32
N VAL A 115 23.61 -5.46 -9.28
CA VAL A 115 24.33 -4.48 -8.46
C VAL A 115 25.50 -5.12 -7.72
N ARG A 116 25.28 -6.29 -7.10
CA ARG A 116 26.31 -7.03 -6.35
C ARG A 116 27.44 -7.53 -7.26
N ALA A 117 27.13 -7.92 -8.49
CA ALA A 117 28.12 -8.40 -9.45
C ALA A 117 29.17 -7.34 -9.79
N VAL A 118 28.80 -6.06 -9.72
CA VAL A 118 29.70 -4.94 -10.02
C VAL A 118 30.30 -4.33 -8.77
N ALA A 119 29.49 -4.16 -7.72
CA ALA A 119 29.94 -3.65 -6.43
C ALA A 119 30.51 -4.79 -5.55
N LYS A 120 31.64 -5.41 -5.93
CA LYS A 120 32.47 -6.16 -4.96
C LYS A 120 33.40 -5.14 -4.29
N PRO A 121 33.07 -4.61 -3.10
CA PRO A 121 33.90 -3.62 -2.45
C PRO A 121 35.17 -4.34 -1.99
N ARG A 122 36.34 -3.78 -2.27
CA ARG A 122 37.58 -4.34 -1.71
C ARG A 122 37.54 -4.11 -0.20
N HIS A 123 37.96 -5.10 0.61
CA HIS A 123 37.94 -4.97 2.08
C HIS A 123 38.60 -3.68 2.60
N ALA A 124 39.58 -3.14 1.87
CA ALA A 124 40.25 -1.87 2.18
C ALA A 124 39.37 -0.61 2.01
N GLU A 125 38.35 -0.65 1.15
CA GLU A 125 37.44 0.48 0.90
C GLU A 125 36.33 0.57 1.97
N ILE A 126 35.92 -0.57 2.53
CA ILE A 126 34.88 -0.66 3.57
C ILE A 126 35.35 -0.08 4.91
N GLN A 127 36.67 -0.09 5.18
CA GLN A 127 37.24 0.47 6.41
C GLN A 127 37.46 1.99 6.35
N GLN A 128 37.22 2.63 5.20
CA GLN A 128 37.32 4.09 5.13
C GLN A 128 36.05 4.75 5.68
N PRO A 129 36.17 5.87 6.43
CA PRO A 129 35.02 6.60 6.97
C PRO A 129 34.03 7.08 5.90
N TYR A 130 34.45 7.13 4.63
CA TYR A 130 33.65 7.52 3.47
C TYR A 130 34.13 6.76 2.22
N PRO A 131 33.59 5.56 1.91
CA PRO A 131 33.98 4.83 0.71
C PRO A 131 33.66 5.67 -0.53
N LEU A 132 34.69 5.99 -1.31
CA LEU A 132 34.55 6.71 -2.57
C LEU A 132 33.87 5.78 -3.58
N LEU A 133 32.56 5.95 -3.77
CA LEU A 133 31.75 5.26 -4.78
C LEU A 133 32.18 5.72 -6.18
N THR A 134 33.27 5.13 -6.68
CA THR A 134 33.82 5.40 -8.01
C THR A 134 33.10 4.62 -9.09
N ASP A 135 32.35 3.57 -8.74
CA ASP A 135 31.71 2.70 -9.72
C ASP A 135 30.33 3.22 -10.17
N VAL A 136 30.09 3.18 -11.47
CA VAL A 136 28.99 3.90 -12.15
C VAL A 136 27.61 3.29 -11.83
N ILE A 137 27.56 2.05 -11.33
CA ILE A 137 26.31 1.32 -11.11
C ILE A 137 25.61 1.72 -9.81
N SER A 138 26.36 2.18 -8.82
CA SER A 138 25.78 2.82 -7.64
C SER A 138 25.24 4.24 -7.90
N ARG A 139 25.38 4.78 -9.12
CA ARG A 139 24.77 6.07 -9.48
C ARG A 139 23.28 5.96 -9.84
N ARG A 140 22.78 4.77 -10.20
CA ARG A 140 21.40 4.59 -10.66
C ARG A 140 20.68 3.56 -9.81
N ILE A 141 19.67 4.03 -9.08
CA ILE A 141 18.80 3.17 -8.27
C ILE A 141 17.87 2.39 -9.21
N PRO A 142 17.91 1.04 -9.22
CA PRO A 142 16.92 0.24 -9.94
C PRO A 142 15.52 0.62 -9.47
N THR A 143 14.66 1.02 -10.40
CA THR A 143 13.33 1.54 -10.10
C THR A 143 12.32 0.84 -11.00
N ALA A 144 11.25 0.34 -10.42
CA ALA A 144 10.10 -0.21 -11.14
C ALA A 144 8.90 0.72 -10.98
N PHE A 145 8.10 0.83 -12.04
CA PHE A 145 6.81 1.52 -12.00
C PHE A 145 5.70 0.46 -12.08
N VAL A 146 4.85 0.41 -11.05
CA VAL A 146 3.73 -0.52 -10.96
C VAL A 146 2.45 0.22 -11.35
N LEU A 147 1.80 -0.23 -12.41
CA LEU A 147 0.50 0.29 -12.83
C LEU A 147 -0.59 -0.67 -12.34
N THR A 148 -1.44 -0.19 -11.43
CA THR A 148 -2.63 -0.92 -11.00
C THR A 148 -3.81 -0.59 -11.90
N LYS A 149 -4.77 -1.51 -12.00
CA LYS A 149 -6.04 -1.32 -12.73
C LYS A 149 -7.20 -0.99 -11.79
N ASN A 150 -6.88 -0.67 -10.54
CA ASN A 150 -7.88 -0.44 -9.51
C ASN A 150 -8.62 0.88 -9.78
N ALA A 151 -9.91 0.90 -9.43
CA ALA A 151 -10.74 2.08 -9.59
C ALA A 151 -10.57 3.06 -8.41
N GLU A 152 -10.28 2.53 -7.22
CA GLU A 152 -10.12 3.31 -5.99
C GLU A 152 -8.72 3.15 -5.40
N PHE A 153 -8.19 4.24 -4.83
CA PHE A 153 -6.84 4.23 -4.24
C PHE A 153 -6.72 3.30 -3.01
N VAL A 154 -7.85 2.99 -2.36
CA VAL A 154 -7.87 2.10 -1.18
C VAL A 154 -7.49 0.67 -1.60
N ASP A 155 -7.90 0.23 -2.79
CA ASP A 155 -7.51 -1.05 -3.36
C ASP A 155 -6.02 -1.09 -3.72
N ASP A 156 -5.43 0.06 -4.09
CA ASP A 156 -3.99 0.15 -4.29
C ASP A 156 -3.25 -0.03 -2.98
N ILE A 157 -3.73 0.57 -1.89
CA ILE A 157 -3.11 0.43 -0.56
C ILE A 157 -3.11 -1.03 -0.12
N THR A 158 -4.22 -1.74 -0.28
CA THR A 158 -4.29 -3.17 0.07
C THR A 158 -3.38 -4.00 -0.83
N THR A 159 -3.38 -3.74 -2.14
CA THR A 159 -2.49 -4.42 -3.10
C THR A 159 -1.01 -4.23 -2.76
N PHE A 160 -0.59 -3.01 -2.42
CA PHE A 160 0.81 -2.72 -2.05
C PHE A 160 1.19 -3.27 -0.66
N ARG A 161 0.23 -3.39 0.26
CA ARG A 161 0.44 -4.08 1.54
C ARG A 161 0.70 -5.57 1.30
N ASP A 162 -0.16 -6.22 0.52
CA ASP A 162 -0.03 -7.66 0.23
C ASP A 162 1.25 -7.95 -0.57
N LEU A 163 1.64 -7.07 -1.50
CA LEU A 163 2.94 -7.14 -2.18
C LEU A 163 4.10 -7.05 -1.19
N ALA A 164 4.03 -6.14 -0.22
CA ALA A 164 5.09 -6.00 0.76
C ALA A 164 5.20 -7.23 1.66
N GLU A 165 4.09 -7.79 2.13
CA GLU A 165 4.08 -9.05 2.88
C GLU A 165 4.68 -10.21 2.06
N HIS A 166 4.38 -10.27 0.75
CA HIS A 166 4.99 -11.25 -0.16
C HIS A 166 6.51 -11.06 -0.26
N LEU A 167 7.00 -9.83 -0.37
CA LEU A 167 8.44 -9.56 -0.45
C LEU A 167 9.15 -9.82 0.90
N GLU A 168 8.55 -9.43 2.03
CA GLU A 168 9.06 -9.66 3.38
C GLU A 168 9.19 -11.16 3.68
N SER A 169 8.14 -11.94 3.37
CA SER A 169 8.16 -13.41 3.55
C SER A 169 9.19 -14.12 2.67
N ASN A 170 9.64 -13.48 1.58
CA ASN A 170 10.73 -13.96 0.71
C ASN A 170 12.09 -13.35 1.06
N GLY A 171 12.24 -12.73 2.23
CA GLY A 171 13.52 -12.27 2.79
C GLY A 171 13.98 -10.89 2.32
N CYS A 172 13.08 -10.06 1.77
CA CYS A 172 13.39 -8.68 1.45
C CYS A 172 13.16 -7.78 2.67
N HIS A 173 14.08 -6.85 2.93
CA HIS A 173 13.84 -5.73 3.86
C HIS A 173 13.18 -4.59 3.10
N LEU A 174 12.03 -4.13 3.59
CA LEU A 174 11.25 -3.09 2.92
C LEU A 174 11.10 -1.85 3.79
N ALA A 175 11.07 -0.70 3.12
CA ALA A 175 10.64 0.56 3.70
C ALA A 175 9.57 1.16 2.78
N LYS A 176 8.51 1.67 3.39
CA LYS A 176 7.35 2.25 2.71
C LYS A 176 7.37 3.76 2.98
N LEU A 177 7.24 4.53 1.92
CA LEU A 177 7.07 5.98 2.03
C LEU A 177 5.75 6.39 1.37
N SER A 178 5.00 7.19 2.10
CA SER A 178 3.81 7.86 1.60
C SER A 178 4.14 9.28 1.14
N ALA A 179 3.32 9.83 0.24
CA ALA A 179 3.45 11.23 -0.16
C ALA A 179 3.30 12.22 1.02
N ALA A 180 2.61 11.83 2.09
CA ALA A 180 2.46 12.64 3.29
C ALA A 180 3.79 12.85 4.04
N GLU A 181 4.67 11.83 4.05
CA GLU A 181 6.00 11.92 4.65
C GLU A 181 6.99 12.74 3.80
N LEU A 182 6.69 12.89 2.51
CA LEU A 182 7.45 13.72 1.56
C LEU A 182 6.96 15.17 1.54
N SER A 183 5.92 15.51 2.30
CA SER A 183 5.34 16.85 2.33
C SER A 183 6.32 17.91 2.87
N ALA A 184 6.22 19.13 2.34
CA ALA A 184 7.01 20.29 2.75
C ALA A 184 6.96 20.58 4.26
N LYS A 185 5.91 20.13 4.97
CA LYS A 185 5.80 20.24 6.44
C LYS A 185 6.92 19.52 7.19
N HIS A 186 7.42 18.40 6.64
CA HIS A 186 8.46 17.58 7.28
C HIS A 186 9.85 17.81 6.66
N GLY A 187 9.92 18.53 5.54
CA GLY A 187 11.13 18.70 4.74
C GLY A 187 11.70 17.38 4.23
N VAL A 188 12.76 17.46 3.43
CA VAL A 188 13.45 16.27 2.89
C VAL A 188 14.05 15.41 4.02
N CYS A 189 14.45 16.03 5.13
CA CYS A 189 14.98 15.32 6.29
C CYS A 189 13.93 14.39 6.96
N GLY A 190 12.63 14.68 6.83
CA GLY A 190 11.56 13.87 7.40
C GLY A 190 11.47 12.49 6.76
N CYS A 191 11.49 12.42 5.44
CA CYS A 191 11.43 11.13 4.73
C CYS A 191 12.68 10.28 4.95
N PHE A 192 13.87 10.89 4.98
CA PHE A 192 15.10 10.16 5.29
C PHE A 192 15.09 9.57 6.70
N ARG A 193 14.58 10.31 7.70
CA ARG A 193 14.42 9.78 9.06
C ARG A 193 13.42 8.62 9.11
N SER A 194 12.31 8.71 8.37
CA SER A 194 11.33 7.60 8.29
C SER A 194 11.96 6.37 7.64
N LEU A 195 12.66 6.53 6.51
CA LEU A 195 13.39 5.44 5.86
C LEU A 195 14.42 4.79 6.78
N LEU A 196 15.27 5.60 7.42
CA LEU A 196 16.32 5.10 8.30
C LEU A 196 15.72 4.30 9.46
N ARG A 197 14.64 4.81 10.08
CA ARG A 197 13.94 4.09 11.14
C ARG A 197 13.38 2.76 10.64
N GLN A 198 12.68 2.74 9.51
CA GLN A 198 12.09 1.52 8.97
C GLN A 198 13.15 0.46 8.61
N LEU A 199 14.27 0.86 8.03
CA LEU A 199 15.35 -0.06 7.63
C LEU A 199 16.21 -0.54 8.81
N LEU A 200 16.33 0.24 9.88
CA LEU A 200 17.14 -0.12 11.05
C LEU A 200 16.34 -0.83 12.16
N SER A 201 15.02 -0.63 12.24
CA SER A 201 14.18 -1.29 13.23
C SER A 201 14.09 -2.82 13.03
N ASP A 202 14.53 -3.33 11.89
CA ASP A 202 14.63 -4.76 11.55
C ASP A 202 15.95 -5.42 11.96
N VAL A 203 16.89 -4.69 12.57
CA VAL A 203 18.12 -5.28 13.11
C VAL A 203 17.79 -5.85 14.49
N PRO A 204 17.75 -7.19 14.67
CA PRO A 204 17.69 -7.74 16.03
C PRO A 204 18.94 -7.28 16.76
N ASP A 205 18.73 -6.84 17.99
CA ASP A 205 19.77 -6.45 18.93
C ASP A 205 20.81 -7.58 19.01
N VAL A 206 21.93 -7.44 18.28
CA VAL A 206 23.10 -8.30 18.46
C VAL A 206 23.78 -7.81 19.73
N GLY A 207 23.10 -8.06 20.85
CA GLY A 207 23.62 -7.91 22.18
C GLY A 207 24.72 -8.94 22.40
N HIS A 208 25.96 -8.46 22.36
CA HIS A 208 27.09 -8.97 23.11
C HIS A 208 27.43 -10.47 22.96
N THR A 209 28.14 -10.83 21.88
CA THR A 209 29.18 -11.87 22.01
C THR A 209 30.33 -11.30 22.85
N GLN A 210 30.30 -11.60 24.15
CA GLN A 210 31.48 -11.55 25.00
C GLN A 210 32.51 -12.53 24.43
N ILE A 211 33.64 -11.98 24.02
CA ILE A 211 34.85 -12.74 23.68
C ILE A 211 35.51 -13.06 25.02
N TYR A 212 35.67 -14.35 25.32
CA TYR A 212 36.63 -14.84 26.31
C TYR A 212 38.03 -14.86 25.71
#